data_AF-A0A0P9S629-F1
#
_entry.id   AF-A0A0P9S629-F1
#
_cell.length_a   1.000
_cell.length_b   1.000
_cell.length_c   1.000
_cell.angle_alpha   90.00
_cell.angle_beta   90.00
_cell.angle_gamma   90.00
#
_symmetry.space_group_name_H-M   'P 1'
#
loop_
_entity.id
_entity.type
_entity.pdbx_description
1 polymer ?
#
loop_
_entity_poly.entity_id
_entity_poly.type
_entity_poly.pdbx_seq_one_letter_code
_entity_poly.pdbx_strand_id
1 'polypeptide(L)'
;MLFIVTAINVGDGATLSITGSALTEVLGINSVTLGYMFSAFAWAYVLGQLPGGWLLDKFGSVRVYGVSLFLWSTITVAQGMIGFLSVPMAIGTLFVLRFLLGLIEAPVYPANSRIVAAWFPLQERGLATEIFNSSMYMSVVLLAPAMGIVAHRYGWEHVYWFMGGLGIIVSLVWFKLGQATDGASAGQQCRACASL
;
A
#
# COMPACT_ATOMS: atom_id res chain seq x y z
N MET A 1 -1.73 14.44 -0.81
CA MET A 1 -1.06 13.34 -0.08
C MET A 1 -1.76 12.01 -0.29
N LEU A 2 -3.06 11.89 0.02
CA LEU A 2 -3.80 10.65 -0.25
C LEU A 2 -3.65 10.15 -1.70
N PHE A 3 -3.68 11.05 -2.71
CA PHE A 3 -3.39 10.71 -4.11
C PHE A 3 -2.05 9.99 -4.33
N ILE A 4 -0.99 10.49 -3.68
CA ILE A 4 0.36 9.91 -3.79
C ILE A 4 0.40 8.54 -3.12
N VAL A 5 -0.23 8.40 -1.95
CA VAL A 5 -0.28 7.13 -1.23
C VAL A 5 -1.03 6.07 -2.03
N THR A 6 -2.21 6.42 -2.56
CA THR A 6 -2.99 5.51 -3.41
C THR A 6 -2.24 5.15 -4.68
N ALA A 7 -1.54 6.11 -5.30
CA ALA A 7 -0.70 5.83 -6.45
C ALA A 7 0.44 4.83 -6.12
N ILE A 8 1.13 5.01 -4.98
CA ILE A 8 2.18 4.07 -4.54
C ILE A 8 1.56 2.70 -4.23
N ASN A 9 0.37 2.64 -3.64
CA ASN A 9 -0.29 1.38 -3.31
C ASN A 9 -0.61 0.56 -4.57
N VAL A 10 -1.16 1.23 -5.57
CA VAL A 10 -1.42 0.64 -6.89
C VAL A 10 -0.12 0.20 -7.56
N GLY A 11 0.94 0.98 -7.41
CA GLY A 11 2.28 0.65 -7.92
C GLY A 11 2.86 -0.60 -7.25
N ASP A 12 2.73 -0.69 -5.93
CA ASP A 12 3.21 -1.82 -5.13
C ASP A 12 2.49 -3.12 -5.51
N GLY A 13 1.17 -3.08 -5.68
CA GLY A 13 0.39 -4.22 -6.18
C GLY A 13 0.85 -4.72 -7.57
N ALA A 14 1.44 -3.85 -8.40
CA ALA A 14 1.98 -4.22 -9.70
C ALA A 14 3.42 -4.78 -9.66
N THR A 15 4.17 -4.59 -8.56
CA THR A 15 5.58 -5.04 -8.45
C THR A 15 5.74 -6.54 -8.68
N LEU A 16 4.88 -7.36 -8.06
CA LEU A 16 4.91 -8.81 -8.21
C LEU A 16 4.60 -9.22 -9.65
N SER A 17 3.64 -8.58 -10.30
CA SER A 17 3.31 -8.87 -11.70
C SER A 17 4.46 -8.51 -12.64
N ILE A 18 5.20 -7.43 -12.37
CA ILE A 18 6.33 -6.98 -13.19
C ILE A 18 7.57 -7.86 -12.98
N THR A 19 7.86 -8.21 -11.72
CA THR A 19 9.04 -9.01 -11.36
C THR A 19 8.78 -10.52 -11.39
N GLY A 20 7.53 -10.95 -11.59
CA GLY A 20 7.11 -12.35 -11.49
C GLY A 20 7.88 -13.27 -12.44
N SER A 21 8.12 -12.84 -13.67
CA SER A 21 8.93 -13.60 -14.65
C SER A 21 10.38 -13.79 -14.18
N ALA A 22 11.00 -12.74 -13.67
CA ALA A 22 12.35 -12.78 -13.12
C ALA A 22 12.43 -13.68 -11.87
N LEU A 23 11.44 -13.60 -10.99
CA LEU A 23 11.33 -14.45 -9.81
C LEU A 23 11.19 -15.94 -10.18
N THR A 24 10.41 -16.28 -11.21
CA THR A 24 10.31 -17.66 -11.69
C THR A 24 11.61 -18.19 -12.27
N GLU A 25 12.38 -17.34 -12.96
CA GLU A 25 13.68 -17.71 -13.53
C GLU A 25 14.74 -17.92 -12.43
N VAL A 26 14.82 -17.01 -11.45
CA VAL A 26 15.82 -17.04 -10.37
C VAL A 26 15.53 -18.11 -9.33
N LEU A 27 14.27 -18.27 -8.93
CA LEU A 27 13.89 -19.22 -7.88
C LEU A 27 13.44 -20.58 -8.45
N GLY A 28 13.42 -20.75 -9.77
CA GLY A 28 12.99 -21.98 -10.44
C GLY A 28 11.55 -22.37 -10.14
N ILE A 29 10.70 -21.39 -9.79
CA ILE A 29 9.31 -21.63 -9.38
C ILE A 29 8.42 -21.81 -10.60
N ASN A 30 7.42 -22.69 -10.48
CA ASN A 30 6.42 -22.89 -11.53
C ASN A 30 5.33 -21.79 -11.45
N SER A 31 4.67 -21.48 -12.56
CA SER A 31 3.55 -20.53 -12.64
C SER A 31 2.42 -20.84 -11.64
N VAL A 32 2.26 -22.11 -11.28
CA VAL A 32 1.31 -22.55 -10.24
C VAL A 32 1.66 -21.95 -8.87
N THR A 33 2.93 -21.92 -8.49
CA THR A 33 3.37 -21.35 -7.21
C THR A 33 3.22 -19.84 -7.18
N LEU A 34 3.47 -19.16 -8.31
CA LEU A 34 3.14 -17.74 -8.47
C LEU A 34 1.64 -17.50 -8.25
N GLY A 35 0.78 -18.35 -8.83
CA GLY A 35 -0.66 -18.31 -8.63
C GLY A 35 -1.07 -18.47 -7.16
N TYR A 36 -0.39 -19.34 -6.41
CA TYR A 36 -0.59 -19.47 -4.96
C TYR A 36 -0.20 -18.21 -4.20
N MET A 37 0.86 -17.49 -4.61
CA MET A 37 1.23 -16.21 -3.99
C MET A 37 0.15 -15.13 -4.23
N PHE A 38 -0.39 -15.04 -5.45
CA PHE A 38 -1.50 -14.13 -5.75
C PHE A 38 -2.76 -14.49 -4.93
N SER A 39 -3.04 -15.78 -4.78
CA SER A 39 -4.19 -16.27 -4.01
C SER A 39 -4.03 -16.00 -2.50
N ALA A 40 -2.82 -16.18 -1.96
CA ALA A 40 -2.52 -15.90 -0.56
C ALA A 40 -2.73 -14.43 -0.21
N PHE A 41 -2.31 -13.52 -1.09
CA PHE A 41 -2.59 -12.09 -0.97
C PHE A 41 -4.10 -11.82 -0.96
N ALA A 42 -4.86 -12.38 -1.91
CA ALA A 42 -6.31 -12.18 -1.99
C ALA A 42 -7.05 -12.67 -0.73
N TRP A 43 -6.71 -13.86 -0.23
CA TRP A 43 -7.30 -14.39 1.01
C TRP A 43 -6.94 -13.56 2.23
N ALA A 44 -5.67 -13.13 2.35
CA ALA A 44 -5.25 -12.25 3.43
C ALA A 44 -5.98 -10.90 3.39
N TYR A 45 -6.19 -10.37 2.18
CA TYR A 45 -6.90 -9.11 1.97
C TYR A 45 -8.38 -9.22 2.38
N VAL A 46 -9.06 -10.30 2.02
CA VAL A 46 -10.45 -10.56 2.46
C VAL A 46 -10.54 -10.71 3.98
N LEU A 47 -9.65 -11.50 4.57
CA LEU A 47 -9.61 -11.70 6.02
C LEU A 47 -9.25 -10.41 6.77
N GLY A 48 -8.40 -9.56 6.19
CA GLY A 48 -7.94 -8.29 6.76
C GLY A 48 -8.98 -7.17 6.71
N GLN A 49 -9.97 -7.24 5.82
CA GLN A 49 -11.01 -6.21 5.72
C GLN A 49 -11.89 -6.13 6.97
N LEU A 50 -12.25 -7.28 7.56
CA LEU A 50 -13.05 -7.37 8.79
C LEU A 50 -12.37 -6.70 10.01
N PRO A 51 -11.14 -7.09 10.41
CA PRO A 51 -10.43 -6.43 11.51
C PRO A 51 -9.96 -5.02 11.13
N GLY A 52 -9.65 -4.78 9.85
CA GLY A 52 -9.23 -3.47 9.36
C GLY A 52 -10.30 -2.40 9.57
N GLY A 53 -11.57 -2.72 9.29
CA GLY A 53 -12.70 -1.83 9.56
C GLY A 53 -12.83 -1.46 11.05
N TRP A 54 -12.75 -2.46 11.93
CA TRP A 54 -12.80 -2.26 13.38
C TRP A 54 -11.61 -1.45 13.91
N LEU A 55 -10.41 -1.70 13.39
CA LEU A 55 -9.19 -0.98 13.77
C LEU A 55 -9.28 0.50 13.39
N LEU A 56 -9.83 0.80 12.21
CA LEU A 56 -10.09 2.15 11.74
C LEU A 56 -11.08 2.90 12.63
N ASP A 57 -12.12 2.21 13.13
CA ASP A 57 -13.11 2.80 14.04
C ASP A 57 -12.53 3.09 15.43
N LYS A 58 -11.58 2.27 15.91
CA LYS A 58 -11.01 2.41 17.26
C LYS A 58 -9.81 3.37 17.34
N PHE A 59 -8.92 3.36 16.35
CA PHE A 59 -7.63 4.07 16.41
C PHE A 59 -7.55 5.31 15.50
N GLY A 60 -8.59 5.57 14.71
CA GLY A 60 -8.66 6.72 13.81
C GLY A 60 -8.00 6.48 12.45
N SER A 61 -8.66 6.95 11.40
CA SER A 61 -8.27 6.62 10.01
C SER A 61 -6.89 7.14 9.63
N VAL A 62 -6.47 8.34 10.09
CA VAL A 62 -5.17 8.94 9.74
C VAL A 62 -3.98 8.14 10.30
N ARG A 63 -4.10 7.68 11.55
CA ARG A 63 -3.02 7.00 12.26
C ARG A 63 -2.86 5.55 11.78
N VAL A 64 -3.98 4.84 11.60
CA VAL A 64 -3.99 3.48 11.02
C VAL A 64 -3.44 3.50 9.60
N TYR A 65 -3.82 4.48 8.77
CA TYR A 65 -3.34 4.59 7.40
C TYR A 65 -1.83 4.81 7.33
N GLY A 66 -1.27 5.67 8.20
CA GLY A 66 0.18 5.91 8.28
C GLY A 66 0.98 4.68 8.72
N VAL A 67 0.47 3.94 9.71
CA VAL A 67 1.08 2.68 10.19
C VAL A 67 1.01 1.61 9.11
N SER A 68 -0.13 1.45 8.43
CA SER A 68 -0.25 0.52 7.30
C SER A 68 0.74 0.85 6.20
N LEU A 69 0.87 2.12 5.81
CA LEU A 69 1.87 2.60 4.84
C LEU A 69 3.29 2.21 5.22
N PHE A 70 3.66 2.44 6.48
CA PHE A 70 4.99 2.11 6.99
C PHE A 70 5.26 0.60 6.97
N LEU A 71 4.29 -0.17 7.45
CA LEU A 71 4.39 -1.63 7.53
C LEU A 71 4.44 -2.27 6.14
N TRP A 72 3.57 -1.86 5.21
CA TRP A 72 3.62 -2.34 3.84
C TRP A 72 4.98 -1.99 3.23
N SER A 73 5.43 -0.73 3.32
CA SER A 73 6.70 -0.32 2.69
C SER A 73 7.89 -1.11 3.23
N THR A 74 7.89 -1.40 4.54
CA THR A 74 8.91 -2.24 5.19
C THR A 74 8.87 -3.67 4.65
N ILE A 75 7.68 -4.24 4.45
CA ILE A 75 7.50 -5.57 3.84
C ILE A 75 7.99 -5.57 2.39
N THR A 76 7.70 -4.53 1.61
CA THR A 76 8.18 -4.40 0.22
C THR A 76 9.71 -4.36 0.18
N VAL A 77 10.37 -3.59 1.04
CA VAL A 77 11.84 -3.61 1.13
C VAL A 77 12.34 -5.01 1.50
N ALA A 78 11.70 -5.67 2.48
CA ALA A 78 12.05 -7.03 2.88
C ALA A 78 11.88 -8.06 1.73
N GLN A 79 10.91 -7.84 0.82
CA GLN A 79 10.74 -8.67 -0.37
C GLN A 79 11.92 -8.56 -1.35
N GLY A 80 12.56 -7.39 -1.43
CA GLY A 80 13.78 -7.20 -2.22
C GLY A 80 15.00 -7.95 -1.66
N MET A 81 15.01 -8.26 -0.37
CA MET A 81 16.13 -8.98 0.28
C MET A 81 16.11 -10.50 0.05
N ILE A 82 15.08 -11.01 -0.63
CA ILE A 82 14.87 -12.45 -0.82
C ILE A 82 15.89 -13.07 -1.76
N GLY A 83 16.49 -12.27 -2.65
CA GLY A 83 17.56 -12.73 -3.54
C GLY A 83 18.82 -13.18 -2.80
N PHE A 84 19.00 -12.74 -1.54
CA PHE A 84 20.12 -13.16 -0.70
C PHE A 84 19.86 -14.46 0.09
N LEU A 85 18.63 -15.00 0.05
CA LEU A 85 18.25 -16.21 0.76
C LEU A 85 18.37 -17.46 -0.13
N SER A 86 18.59 -18.62 0.50
CA SER A 86 18.52 -19.93 -0.15
C SER A 86 17.15 -20.13 -0.82
N VAL A 87 17.14 -20.63 -2.06
CA VAL A 87 15.91 -20.84 -2.88
C VAL A 87 14.70 -21.40 -2.12
N PRO A 88 14.79 -22.48 -1.32
CA PRO A 88 13.63 -23.00 -0.58
C PRO A 88 13.16 -22.07 0.56
N MET A 89 14.06 -21.34 1.22
CA MET A 89 13.69 -20.34 2.22
C MET A 89 13.06 -19.11 1.56
N ALA A 90 13.58 -18.70 0.41
CA ALA A 90 13.08 -17.56 -0.36
C ALA A 90 11.59 -17.70 -0.74
N ILE A 91 11.16 -18.90 -1.18
CA ILE A 91 9.76 -19.17 -1.53
C ILE A 91 8.84 -19.05 -0.30
N GLY A 92 9.25 -19.63 0.84
CA GLY A 92 8.49 -19.55 2.09
C GLY A 92 8.38 -18.12 2.61
N THR A 93 9.50 -17.39 2.60
CA THR A 93 9.53 -15.98 3.02
C THR A 93 8.70 -15.09 2.10
N LEU A 94 8.75 -15.28 0.77
CA LEU A 94 7.87 -14.59 -0.18
C LEU A 94 6.40 -14.81 0.14
N PHE A 95 6.01 -16.06 0.41
CA PHE A 95 4.64 -16.40 0.71
C PHE A 95 4.13 -15.69 1.97
N VAL A 96 4.91 -15.73 3.05
CA VAL A 96 4.59 -15.06 4.31
C VAL A 96 4.52 -13.54 4.12
N LEU A 97 5.50 -12.95 3.43
CA LEU A 97 5.51 -11.51 3.18
C LEU A 97 4.31 -11.07 2.33
N ARG A 98 3.87 -11.87 1.35
CA ARG A 98 2.68 -11.55 0.54
C ARG A 98 1.39 -11.67 1.33
N PHE A 99 1.30 -12.67 2.20
CA PHE A 99 0.19 -12.81 3.13
C PHE A 99 0.10 -11.60 4.08
N LEU A 100 1.23 -11.19 4.67
CA LEU A 100 1.29 -10.01 5.54
C LEU A 100 0.95 -8.72 4.80
N LEU A 101 1.47 -8.54 3.58
CA LEU A 101 1.17 -7.39 2.73
C LEU A 101 -0.33 -7.25 2.50
N GLY A 102 -1.01 -8.34 2.13
CA GLY A 102 -2.48 -8.34 1.91
C GLY A 102 -3.26 -7.99 3.17
N LEU A 103 -2.84 -8.46 4.35
CA LEU A 103 -3.48 -8.13 5.62
C LEU A 103 -3.34 -6.64 5.97
N ILE A 104 -2.20 -6.04 5.65
CA ILE A 104 -1.89 -4.64 5.95
C ILE A 104 -2.54 -3.67 4.95
N GLU A 105 -2.67 -4.07 3.69
CA GLU A 105 -3.32 -3.28 2.64
C GLU A 105 -4.85 -3.31 2.72
N ALA A 106 -5.45 -4.33 3.34
CA ALA A 106 -6.90 -4.47 3.46
C ALA A 106 -7.66 -3.22 3.98
N PRO A 107 -7.22 -2.53 5.06
CA PRO A 107 -7.89 -1.33 5.54
C PRO A 107 -7.66 -0.07 4.69
N VAL A 108 -6.73 -0.06 3.73
CA VAL A 108 -6.29 1.14 3.01
C VAL A 108 -7.44 1.76 2.21
N TYR A 109 -8.19 0.95 1.46
CA TYR A 109 -9.33 1.43 0.68
C TYR A 109 -10.48 1.99 1.53
N PRO A 110 -11.01 1.28 2.57
CA PRO A 110 -12.06 1.83 3.42
C PRO A 110 -11.59 3.04 4.24
N ALA A 111 -10.32 3.09 4.66
CA ALA A 111 -9.75 4.26 5.32
C ALA A 111 -9.75 5.49 4.41
N ASN A 112 -9.36 5.32 3.14
CA ASN A 112 -9.31 6.41 2.17
C ASN A 112 -10.71 7.01 1.95
N SER A 113 -11.71 6.17 1.73
CA SER A 113 -13.12 6.61 1.59
C SER A 113 -13.63 7.37 2.82
N ARG A 114 -13.28 6.92 4.03
CA ARG A 114 -13.65 7.60 5.28
C ARG A 114 -12.97 8.96 5.44
N ILE A 115 -11.68 9.07 5.12
CA ILE A 115 -10.96 10.35 5.20
C ILE A 115 -11.54 11.35 4.20
N VAL A 116 -11.81 10.93 2.96
CA VAL A 116 -12.42 11.79 1.95
C VAL A 116 -13.82 12.26 2.37
N ALA A 117 -14.63 11.36 2.92
CA ALA A 117 -15.96 11.71 3.41
C ALA A 117 -15.92 12.69 4.59
N ALA A 118 -14.93 12.59 5.47
CA ALA A 118 -14.76 13.49 6.61
C ALA A 118 -14.21 14.87 6.21
N TRP A 119 -13.46 14.95 5.10
CA TRP A 119 -12.76 16.17 4.67
C TRP A 119 -13.54 17.02 3.68
N PHE A 120 -14.37 16.40 2.84
CA PHE A 120 -15.08 17.09 1.77
C PHE A 120 -16.60 17.14 2.01
N PRO A 121 -17.25 18.29 1.80
CA PRO A 121 -18.70 18.44 1.86
C PRO A 121 -19.39 17.57 0.80
N LEU A 122 -20.63 17.15 1.06
CA LEU A 122 -21.36 16.13 0.29
C LEU A 122 -21.38 16.42 -1.22
N GLN A 123 -21.45 17.69 -1.63
CA GLN A 123 -21.45 18.09 -3.04
C GLN A 123 -20.10 17.90 -3.76
N GLU A 124 -18.96 17.93 -3.06
CA GLU A 124 -17.61 17.85 -3.67
C GLU A 124 -16.99 16.44 -3.58
N ARG A 125 -17.63 15.51 -2.86
CA ARG A 125 -17.14 14.13 -2.68
C ARG A 125 -16.99 13.36 -4.00
N GLY A 126 -17.83 13.64 -4.98
CA GLY A 126 -17.74 13.04 -6.32
C GLY A 126 -16.43 13.39 -7.02
N LEU A 127 -16.12 14.69 -7.13
CA LEU A 127 -14.87 15.20 -7.69
C LEU A 127 -13.64 14.69 -6.92
N ALA A 128 -13.70 14.70 -5.58
CA ALA A 128 -12.61 14.16 -4.77
C ALA A 128 -12.35 12.68 -5.09
N THR A 129 -13.40 11.86 -5.16
CA THR A 129 -13.31 10.43 -5.51
C THR A 129 -12.77 10.21 -6.92
N GLU A 130 -13.16 11.02 -7.90
CA GLU A 130 -12.64 10.92 -9.27
C GLU A 130 -11.16 11.32 -9.36
N ILE A 131 -10.72 12.34 -8.61
CA ILE A 131 -9.29 12.68 -8.49
C ILE A 131 -8.52 11.50 -7.86
N PHE A 132 -9.10 10.81 -6.88
CA PHE A 132 -8.51 9.58 -6.34
C PHE A 132 -8.43 8.46 -7.37
N ASN A 133 -9.49 8.26 -8.15
CA ASN A 133 -9.51 7.22 -9.18
C ASN A 133 -8.48 7.51 -10.28
N SER A 134 -8.26 8.79 -10.59
CA SER A 134 -7.21 9.25 -11.51
C SER A 134 -5.80 8.87 -11.05
N SER A 135 -5.58 8.68 -9.74
CA SER A 135 -4.29 8.26 -9.19
C SER A 135 -3.87 6.85 -9.64
N MET A 136 -4.83 5.94 -9.84
CA MET A 136 -4.56 4.60 -10.37
C MET A 136 -3.93 4.68 -11.75
N TYR A 137 -4.51 5.47 -12.65
CA TYR A 137 -4.00 5.63 -14.01
C TYR A 137 -2.63 6.31 -14.01
N MET A 138 -2.45 7.36 -13.20
CA MET A 138 -1.17 8.04 -13.06
C MET A 138 -0.06 7.10 -12.55
N SER A 139 -0.39 6.24 -11.57
CA SER A 139 0.52 5.24 -11.04
C SER A 139 1.00 4.27 -12.13
N VAL A 140 0.07 3.68 -12.88
CA VAL A 140 0.43 2.74 -13.94
C VAL A 140 1.29 3.39 -15.02
N VAL A 141 0.99 4.65 -15.40
CA VAL A 141 1.74 5.37 -16.44
C VAL A 141 3.14 5.77 -15.98
N LEU A 142 3.33 6.19 -14.74
CA LEU A 142 4.64 6.64 -14.24
C LEU A 142 5.47 5.51 -13.62
N LEU A 143 4.85 4.76 -12.71
CA LEU A 143 5.54 3.77 -11.89
C LEU A 143 5.81 2.48 -12.65
N ALA A 144 4.93 2.02 -13.54
CA ALA A 144 5.17 0.78 -14.28
C ALA A 144 6.39 0.87 -15.22
N PRO A 145 6.58 1.92 -16.03
CA PRO A 145 7.80 2.09 -16.83
C PRO A 145 9.03 2.30 -15.95
N ALA A 146 8.92 3.07 -14.86
CA ALA A 146 10.03 3.28 -13.93
C ALA A 146 10.52 1.95 -13.34
N MET A 147 9.59 1.11 -12.86
CA MET A 147 9.89 -0.24 -12.36
C MET A 147 10.49 -1.13 -13.46
N GLY A 148 9.98 -1.07 -14.68
CA GLY A 148 10.53 -1.84 -15.80
C GLY A 148 11.97 -1.45 -16.13
N ILE A 149 12.29 -0.15 -16.15
CA ILE A 149 13.66 0.35 -16.38
C ILE A 149 14.58 -0.09 -15.25
N VAL A 150 14.14 0.02 -13.99
CA VAL A 150 14.90 -0.42 -12.82
C VAL A 150 15.15 -1.93 -12.87
N ALA A 151 14.11 -2.73 -13.16
CA ALA A 151 14.21 -4.18 -13.31
C ALA A 151 15.21 -4.58 -14.39
N HIS A 152 15.19 -3.89 -15.53
CA HIS A 152 16.06 -4.20 -16.67
C HIS A 152 17.52 -3.80 -16.43
N ARG A 153 17.79 -2.67 -15.76
CA ARG A 153 19.16 -2.17 -15.55
C ARG A 153 19.83 -2.70 -14.29
N TYR A 154 19.08 -2.85 -13.20
CA TYR A 154 19.62 -3.16 -11.88
C TYR A 154 19.10 -4.51 -11.34
N GLY A 155 18.13 -5.13 -12.01
CA GLY A 155 17.53 -6.39 -11.58
C GLY A 155 16.26 -6.20 -10.75
N TRP A 156 15.57 -7.31 -10.51
CA TRP A 156 14.26 -7.34 -9.87
C TRP A 156 14.28 -6.88 -8.40
N GLU A 157 15.37 -7.13 -7.67
CA GLU A 157 15.52 -6.75 -6.25
C GLU A 157 15.41 -5.23 -6.05
N HIS A 158 15.97 -4.45 -6.98
CA HIS A 158 15.99 -3.00 -6.92
C HIS A 158 14.61 -2.38 -7.13
N VAL A 159 13.68 -3.09 -7.79
CA VAL A 159 12.28 -2.65 -7.93
C VAL A 159 11.61 -2.56 -6.56
N TYR A 160 11.84 -3.57 -5.72
CA TYR A 160 11.32 -3.65 -4.36
C TYR A 160 11.94 -2.61 -3.44
N TRP A 161 13.26 -2.37 -3.56
CA TRP A 161 13.93 -1.31 -2.79
C TRP A 161 13.49 0.09 -3.22
N PHE A 162 13.30 0.31 -4.52
CA PHE A 162 12.81 1.58 -5.04
C PHE A 162 11.39 1.87 -4.55
N MET A 163 10.47 0.91 -4.69
CA MET A 163 9.07 1.07 -4.23
C MET A 163 8.97 1.17 -2.72
N GLY A 164 9.61 0.27 -1.99
CA GLY A 164 9.62 0.29 -0.53
C GLY A 164 10.27 1.55 0.04
N GLY A 165 11.38 2.03 -0.57
CA GLY A 165 12.02 3.28 -0.19
C GLY A 165 11.12 4.50 -0.43
N LEU A 166 10.46 4.57 -1.59
CA LEU A 166 9.49 5.61 -1.90
C LEU A 166 8.34 5.61 -0.89
N GLY A 167 7.81 4.43 -0.55
CA GLY A 167 6.77 4.24 0.45
C GLY A 167 7.19 4.68 1.87
N ILE A 168 8.41 4.38 2.30
CA ILE A 168 8.96 4.83 3.60
C ILE A 168 9.06 6.36 3.63
N ILE A 169 9.57 7.00 2.58
CA ILE A 169 9.67 8.46 2.51
C ILE A 169 8.29 9.09 2.64
N VAL A 170 7.30 8.56 1.90
CA VAL A 170 5.93 9.07 1.96
C VAL A 170 5.28 8.79 3.32
N SER A 171 5.56 7.65 3.95
CA SER A 171 5.12 7.35 5.32
C SER A 171 5.66 8.37 6.33
N LEU A 172 6.94 8.73 6.26
CA LEU A 172 7.54 9.74 7.14
C LEU A 172 6.91 11.12 6.94
N VAL A 173 6.64 11.50 5.69
CA VAL A 173 5.92 12.75 5.36
C VAL A 173 4.48 12.68 5.88
N TRP A 174 3.81 11.53 5.76
CA TRP A 174 2.48 11.30 6.28
C TRP A 174 2.43 11.43 7.80
N PHE A 175 3.37 10.87 8.55
CA PHE A 175 3.40 11.02 10.02
C PHE A 175 3.65 12.46 10.45
N LYS A 176 4.46 13.23 9.71
CA LYS A 176 4.65 14.66 9.98
C LYS A 176 3.38 15.47 9.71
N LEU A 177 2.66 15.18 8.63
CA LEU A 177 1.44 15.90 8.26
C LEU A 177 0.22 15.43 9.07
N GLY A 178 0.09 14.14 9.32
CA GLY A 178 -1.03 13.53 10.06
C GLY A 178 -1.14 14.03 11.51
N GLN A 179 -0.02 14.33 12.16
CA GLN A 179 -0.01 14.96 13.48
C GLN A 179 -0.58 16.40 13.47
N ALA A 180 -0.33 17.16 12.40
CA ALA A 180 -0.95 18.47 12.22
C ALA A 180 -2.46 18.36 11.95
N THR A 181 -2.85 17.27 11.32
CA THR A 181 -4.24 16.98 10.92
C THR A 181 -5.13 16.54 12.08
N ASP A 182 -4.66 15.65 12.95
CA ASP A 182 -5.39 15.18 14.15
C ASP A 182 -5.78 16.36 15.08
N GLY A 183 -4.94 17.39 15.16
CA GLY A 183 -5.21 18.61 15.93
C GLY A 183 -6.29 19.51 15.30
N ALA A 184 -6.38 19.54 13.97
CA ALA A 184 -7.37 20.33 13.25
C ALA A 184 -8.77 19.68 13.26
N SER A 185 -8.87 18.36 13.10
CA SER A 185 -10.16 17.65 13.15
C SER A 185 -10.80 17.67 14.53
N ALA A 186 -9.99 17.60 15.59
CA ALA A 186 -10.47 17.76 16.97
C ALA A 186 -11.05 19.18 17.21
N GLY A 187 -10.41 20.21 16.65
CA GLY A 187 -10.91 21.59 16.73
C GLY A 187 -12.20 21.83 15.92
N GLN A 188 -12.37 21.14 14.78
CA GLN A 188 -13.52 21.32 13.90
C GLN A 188 -14.77 20.54 14.37
N GLN A 189 -14.59 19.34 14.94
CA GLN A 189 -15.67 18.60 15.63
C GLN A 189 -16.13 19.34 16.90
N CYS A 190 -15.21 19.95 17.66
CA CYS A 190 -15.56 20.73 18.84
C CYS A 190 -16.36 22.00 18.48
N ARG A 191 -16.03 22.67 17.35
CA ARG A 191 -16.81 23.80 16.83
C ARG A 191 -18.20 23.42 16.32
N ALA A 192 -18.34 22.24 15.69
CA ALA A 192 -19.64 21.74 15.24
C ALA A 192 -20.56 21.33 16.40
N CYS A 193 -20.01 20.78 17.50
CA CYS A 193 -20.78 20.52 18.72
C CYS A 193 -21.12 21.79 19.51
N ALA A 194 -20.27 22.83 19.48
CA ALA A 194 -20.53 24.08 20.19
C ALA A 194 -21.57 25.00 19.50
N SER A 195 -22.00 24.65 18.27
CA SER A 195 -23.05 25.35 17.52
C SER A 195 -24.43 24.68 17.60
N LEU A 196 -24.59 23.64 18.43
CA LEU A 196 -25.85 22.97 18.76
C LEU A 196 -26.21 23.26 20.22
#